data_AF-A0A1J0P7A4-F1
#
_entry.id   AF-A0A1J0P7A4-F1
#
_cell.length_a   1.000
_cell.length_b   1.000
_cell.length_c   1.000
_cell.angle_alpha   90.00
_cell.angle_beta   90.00
_cell.angle_gamma   90.00
#
_symmetry.space_group_name_H-M   'P 1'
#
loop_
_entity.id
_entity.type
_entity.pdbx_description
1 polymer ?
#
loop_
_entity_poly.entity_id
_entity_poly.type
_entity_poly.pdbx_seq_one_letter_code
_entity_poly.pdbx_strand_id
1 'polypeptide(L)'
;MGNPLHSQLPSPQARLRFGATLGRWMERGGWSSDLPLRWGKAAGFPAVADSTFSRMQRGLIEQPYPLTFIQFGVMNDRLHRMDYGLPADDPLVERLARQRPLEHEDGQIWTATDFFSHFIGELEAPGWAQERPLPSLAEAVELSADVAERFKVIAKERQVDLPQAWTDLAAVVIDSRQPLLSRAELEVLRNVLSGWHVWTPEQLHALYDTDGELRPLLALQQWSTGQVAKPQSQLALN
;
A
#
# COMPACT_ATOMS: atom_id res chain seq x y z
N MET A 1 48.93 15.68 -2.07
CA MET A 1 48.01 14.80 -1.34
C MET A 1 46.69 14.79 -2.10
N GLY A 2 46.53 13.87 -3.04
CA GLY A 2 45.27 13.71 -3.77
C GLY A 2 44.33 12.90 -2.90
N ASN A 3 43.24 13.51 -2.45
CA ASN A 3 42.15 12.78 -1.83
C ASN A 3 41.28 12.24 -2.97
N PRO A 4 41.27 10.94 -3.27
CA PRO A 4 40.37 10.43 -4.28
C PRO A 4 38.99 10.41 -3.64
N LEU A 5 38.20 11.46 -3.90
CA LEU A 5 36.74 11.35 -3.89
C LEU A 5 36.38 10.37 -5.01
N HIS A 6 36.66 9.09 -4.80
CA HIS A 6 35.90 8.05 -5.46
C HIS A 6 34.46 8.31 -5.04
N SER A 7 33.69 8.90 -5.96
CA SER A 7 32.25 8.95 -5.89
C SER A 7 31.78 7.52 -5.67
N GLN A 8 31.58 7.14 -4.41
CA GLN A 8 31.08 5.83 -4.08
C GLN A 8 29.68 5.79 -4.69
N LEU A 9 29.53 4.96 -5.72
CA LEU A 9 28.23 4.71 -6.30
C LEU A 9 27.30 4.27 -5.17
N PRO A 10 26.01 4.63 -5.24
CA PRO A 10 25.01 4.12 -4.32
C PRO A 10 25.19 2.61 -4.13
N SER A 11 25.13 2.11 -2.90
CA SER A 11 25.28 0.68 -2.67
C SER A 11 24.17 -0.09 -3.43
N PRO A 12 24.43 -1.32 -3.92
CA PRO A 12 23.38 -2.12 -4.56
C PRO A 12 22.15 -2.31 -3.67
N GLN A 13 22.34 -2.42 -2.35
CA GLN A 13 21.25 -2.50 -1.38
C GLN A 13 20.41 -1.21 -1.32
N ALA A 14 21.05 -0.04 -1.31
CA ALA A 14 20.32 1.24 -1.33
C ALA A 14 19.46 1.37 -2.60
N ARG A 15 20.00 0.97 -3.77
CA ARG A 15 19.25 1.00 -5.03
C ARG A 15 18.08 0.03 -5.06
N LEU A 16 18.25 -1.17 -4.51
CA LEU A 16 17.17 -2.15 -4.39
C LEU A 16 16.08 -1.66 -3.44
N ARG A 17 16.46 -1.06 -2.31
CA ARG A 17 15.51 -0.44 -1.36
C ARG A 17 14.73 0.69 -2.01
N PHE A 18 15.41 1.61 -2.69
CA PHE A 18 14.76 2.67 -3.47
C PHE A 18 13.78 2.11 -4.51
N GLY A 19 14.20 1.07 -5.24
CA GLY A 19 13.36 0.40 -6.21
C GLY A 19 12.12 -0.25 -5.60
N ALA A 20 12.26 -0.90 -4.44
CA ALA A 20 11.16 -1.48 -3.68
C ALA A 20 10.18 -0.41 -3.18
N THR A 21 10.67 0.73 -2.67
CA THR A 21 9.83 1.88 -2.28
C THR A 21 8.99 2.38 -3.45
N LEU A 22 9.60 2.54 -4.63
CA LEU A 22 8.85 2.92 -5.84
C LEU A 22 7.82 1.85 -6.23
N GLY A 23 8.17 0.57 -6.15
CA GLY A 23 7.25 -0.55 -6.39
C GLY A 23 6.00 -0.45 -5.52
N ARG A 24 6.20 -0.38 -4.20
CA ARG A 24 5.11 -0.27 -3.22
C ARG A 24 4.30 1.00 -3.37
N TRP A 25 4.96 2.11 -3.71
CA TRP A 25 4.26 3.36 -4.00
C TRP A 25 3.28 3.21 -5.18
N MET A 26 3.70 2.54 -6.26
CA MET A 26 2.82 2.27 -7.39
C MET A 26 1.69 1.31 -7.03
N GLU A 27 2.00 0.24 -6.30
CA GLU A 27 1.03 -0.76 -5.84
C GLU A 27 -0.06 -0.13 -4.96
N ARG A 28 0.33 0.75 -4.03
CA ARG A 28 -0.58 1.49 -3.14
C ARG A 28 -1.65 2.27 -3.91
N GLY A 29 -1.28 2.89 -5.02
CA GLY A 29 -2.22 3.62 -5.90
C GLY A 29 -2.93 2.74 -6.95
N GLY A 30 -2.60 1.44 -7.05
CA GLY A 30 -3.03 0.59 -8.16
C GLY A 30 -2.51 1.06 -9.52
N TRP A 31 -1.33 1.68 -9.54
CA TRP A 31 -0.71 2.24 -10.73
C TRP A 31 0.15 1.21 -11.47
N SER A 32 0.13 1.27 -12.79
CA SER A 32 1.07 0.57 -13.67
C SER A 32 2.33 1.44 -13.90
N SER A 33 3.47 0.83 -14.21
CA SER A 33 4.75 1.56 -14.37
C SER A 33 4.73 2.61 -15.49
N ASP A 34 3.85 2.48 -16.49
CA ASP A 34 3.67 3.43 -17.59
C ASP A 34 2.85 4.67 -17.21
N LEU A 35 2.08 4.60 -16.10
CA LEU A 35 1.16 5.66 -15.71
C LEU A 35 1.86 7.01 -15.47
N PRO A 36 3.00 7.10 -14.75
CA PRO A 36 3.72 8.36 -14.55
C PRO A 36 4.05 9.07 -15.86
N LEU A 37 4.55 8.33 -16.87
CA LEU A 37 4.90 8.89 -18.17
C LEU A 37 3.66 9.36 -18.93
N ARG A 38 2.58 8.58 -18.90
CA ARG A 38 1.30 8.95 -19.55
C ARG A 38 0.70 10.18 -18.91
N TRP A 39 0.71 10.26 -17.58
CA TRP A 39 0.24 11.42 -16.84
C TRP A 39 1.07 12.67 -17.19
N GLY A 40 2.40 12.59 -17.13
CA GLY A 40 3.27 13.70 -17.51
C GLY A 40 3.03 14.21 -18.92
N LYS A 41 2.84 13.30 -19.89
CA LYS A 41 2.50 13.67 -21.28
C LYS A 41 1.15 14.36 -21.38
N ALA A 42 0.12 13.84 -20.72
CA ALA A 42 -1.23 14.38 -20.78
C ALA A 42 -1.33 15.76 -20.08
N ALA A 43 -0.66 15.91 -18.94
CA ALA A 43 -0.67 17.13 -18.13
C ALA A 43 0.44 18.14 -18.48
N GLY A 44 1.30 17.83 -19.46
CA GLY A 44 2.33 18.74 -19.96
C GLY A 44 3.51 19.00 -19.01
N PHE A 45 3.89 18.05 -18.16
CA PHE A 45 5.05 18.17 -17.26
C PHE A 45 6.08 17.07 -17.52
N PRO A 46 7.38 17.31 -17.21
CA PRO A 46 8.41 16.31 -17.43
C PRO A 46 8.21 15.13 -16.48
N ALA A 47 8.03 13.94 -17.04
CA ALA A 47 7.90 12.70 -16.29
C ALA A 47 9.02 11.72 -16.65
N VAL A 48 9.31 10.81 -15.71
CA VAL A 48 10.29 9.75 -15.89
C VAL A 48 9.82 8.81 -17.00
N ALA A 49 10.71 8.50 -17.94
CA ALA A 49 10.42 7.51 -18.97
C ALA A 49 10.19 6.12 -18.36
N ASP A 50 9.21 5.36 -18.86
CA ASP A 50 8.85 4.03 -18.34
C ASP A 50 10.05 3.08 -18.26
N SER A 51 10.94 3.07 -19.27
CA SER A 51 12.16 2.27 -19.25
C SER A 51 13.15 2.67 -18.14
N THR A 52 13.20 3.96 -17.79
CA THR A 52 14.02 4.45 -16.68
C THR A 52 13.36 4.09 -15.35
N PHE A 53 12.06 4.34 -15.22
CA PHE A 53 11.28 3.99 -14.03
C PHE A 53 11.39 2.50 -13.70
N SER A 54 11.15 1.62 -14.67
CA SER A 54 11.26 0.16 -14.52
C SER A 54 12.67 -0.31 -14.13
N ARG A 55 13.72 0.35 -14.63
CA ARG A 55 15.09 0.03 -14.23
C ARG A 55 15.43 0.55 -12.83
N MET A 56 14.91 1.70 -12.43
CA MET A 56 15.03 2.21 -11.06
C MET A 56 14.34 1.28 -10.06
N GLN A 57 13.11 0.83 -10.36
CA GLN A 57 12.37 -0.14 -9.55
C GLN A 57 13.13 -1.45 -9.32
N ARG A 58 13.94 -1.88 -10.29
CA ARG A 58 14.77 -3.09 -10.20
C ARG A 58 16.19 -2.83 -9.65
N GLY A 59 16.51 -1.60 -9.25
CA GLY A 59 17.85 -1.24 -8.78
C GLY A 59 18.97 -1.32 -9.83
N LEU A 60 18.60 -1.34 -11.12
CA LEU A 60 19.50 -1.59 -12.27
C LEU A 60 20.14 -0.32 -12.85
N ILE A 61 19.81 0.86 -12.31
CA ILE A 61 20.45 2.12 -12.70
C ILE A 61 21.43 2.51 -11.60
N GLU A 62 22.72 2.49 -11.92
CA GLU A 62 23.77 2.90 -10.98
C GLU A 62 23.90 4.41 -10.87
N GLN A 63 23.70 5.11 -12.00
CA GLN A 63 23.80 6.56 -12.12
C GLN A 63 22.64 7.12 -12.94
N PRO A 64 21.47 7.35 -12.31
CA PRO A 64 20.39 8.08 -12.96
C PRO A 64 20.79 9.54 -13.18
N TYR A 65 20.26 10.15 -14.24
CA TYR A 65 20.42 11.58 -14.45
C TYR A 65 19.75 12.36 -13.30
N PRO A 66 20.32 13.51 -12.85
CA PRO A 66 19.70 14.35 -11.83
C PRO A 66 18.25 14.75 -12.16
N LEU A 67 17.96 14.96 -13.45
CA LEU A 67 16.61 15.26 -13.93
C LEU A 67 15.58 14.20 -13.52
N THR A 68 15.96 12.93 -13.40
CA THR A 68 15.05 11.85 -12.98
C THR A 68 14.48 12.12 -11.59
N PHE A 69 15.29 12.59 -10.65
CA PHE A 69 14.85 12.91 -9.29
C PHE A 69 13.99 14.17 -9.24
N ILE A 70 14.31 15.15 -10.09
CA ILE A 70 13.47 16.35 -10.28
C ILE A 70 12.08 15.94 -10.78
N GLN A 71 12.00 15.03 -11.75
CA GLN A 71 10.74 14.50 -12.28
C GLN A 71 9.92 13.78 -11.20
N PHE A 72 10.57 12.98 -10.33
CA PHE A 72 9.90 12.37 -9.18
C PHE A 72 9.36 13.42 -8.21
N GLY A 73 10.16 14.43 -7.86
CA GLY A 73 9.74 15.52 -6.99
C GLY A 73 8.54 16.31 -7.54
N VAL A 74 8.55 16.64 -8.84
CA VAL A 74 7.42 17.31 -9.51
C VAL A 74 6.16 16.45 -9.47
N MET A 75 6.28 15.16 -9.75
CA MET A 75 5.15 14.24 -9.70
C MET A 75 4.56 14.14 -8.29
N ASN A 76 5.42 14.07 -7.27
CA ASN A 76 5.02 13.95 -5.87
C ASN A 76 4.33 15.24 -5.35
N ASP A 77 4.87 16.41 -5.68
CA ASP A 77 4.28 17.71 -5.35
C ASP A 77 2.90 17.89 -6.00
N ARG A 78 2.74 17.48 -7.27
CA ARG A 78 1.44 17.50 -7.95
C ARG A 78 0.40 16.60 -7.29
N LEU A 79 0.79 15.39 -6.86
CA LEU A 79 -0.08 14.50 -6.11
C LEU A 79 -0.53 15.14 -4.80
N HIS A 80 0.40 15.69 -4.04
CA HIS A 80 0.10 16.34 -2.76
C HIS A 80 -0.86 17.52 -2.91
N ARG A 81 -0.69 18.35 -3.94
CA ARG A 81 -1.57 19.49 -4.23
C ARG A 81 -2.88 19.11 -4.90
N MET A 82 -3.05 17.83 -5.27
CA MET A 82 -4.14 17.35 -6.13
C MET A 82 -4.22 18.13 -7.45
N ASP A 83 -3.08 18.65 -7.95
CA ASP A 83 -2.99 19.34 -9.24
C ASP A 83 -2.58 18.35 -10.34
N TYR A 84 -3.58 17.67 -10.88
CA TYR A 84 -3.38 16.67 -11.93
C TYR A 84 -3.09 17.29 -13.30
N GLY A 85 -3.35 18.58 -13.52
CA GLY A 85 -3.19 19.23 -14.82
C GLY A 85 -4.06 18.62 -15.94
N LEU A 86 -5.18 18.00 -15.58
CA LEU A 86 -6.11 17.32 -16.49
C LEU A 86 -7.55 17.83 -16.27
N PRO A 87 -8.43 17.74 -17.28
CA PRO A 87 -9.87 17.92 -17.10
C PRO A 87 -10.42 16.98 -16.03
N ALA A 88 -11.39 17.44 -15.22
CA ALA A 88 -11.91 16.67 -14.10
C ALA A 88 -12.61 15.35 -14.52
N ASP A 89 -13.09 15.27 -15.76
CA ASP A 89 -13.71 14.10 -16.37
C ASP A 89 -12.72 13.15 -17.07
N ASP A 90 -11.41 13.48 -17.08
CA ASP A 90 -10.40 12.60 -17.62
C ASP A 90 -10.30 11.31 -16.78
N PRO A 91 -10.35 10.12 -17.39
CA PRO A 91 -10.30 8.85 -16.67
C PRO A 91 -9.01 8.63 -15.88
N LEU A 92 -7.92 9.37 -16.17
CA LEU A 92 -6.72 9.36 -15.36
C LEU A 92 -6.93 10.04 -14.01
N VAL A 93 -7.76 11.07 -13.91
CA VAL A 93 -7.98 11.81 -12.64
C VAL A 93 -8.50 10.88 -11.55
N GLU A 94 -9.44 9.98 -11.84
CA GLU A 94 -9.93 9.01 -10.87
C GLU A 94 -8.81 8.08 -10.37
N ARG A 95 -7.90 7.67 -11.27
CA ARG A 95 -6.74 6.83 -10.90
C ARG A 95 -5.71 7.59 -10.09
N LEU A 96 -5.49 8.87 -10.42
CA LEU A 96 -4.54 9.74 -9.73
C LEU A 96 -5.03 10.09 -8.32
N ALA A 97 -6.33 10.33 -8.17
CA ALA A 97 -6.95 10.67 -6.89
C ALA A 97 -6.90 9.55 -5.83
N ARG A 98 -6.63 8.31 -6.24
CA ARG A 98 -6.43 7.18 -5.32
C ARG A 98 -5.00 7.10 -4.78
N GLN A 99 -4.06 7.83 -5.37
CA GLN A 99 -2.67 7.79 -4.98
C GLN A 99 -2.38 8.79 -3.87
N ARG A 100 -1.42 8.44 -3.01
CA ARG A 100 -0.89 9.35 -1.99
C ARG A 100 0.54 9.77 -2.33
N PRO A 101 0.94 11.01 -2.01
CA PRO A 101 2.34 11.40 -2.13
C PRO A 101 3.24 10.58 -1.17
N LEU A 102 4.53 10.52 -1.48
CA LEU A 102 5.56 10.12 -0.53
C LEU A 102 5.80 11.28 0.44
N GLU A 103 5.75 10.96 1.73
CA GLU A 103 5.86 11.92 2.83
C GLU A 103 6.81 11.37 3.88
N HIS A 104 7.46 12.28 4.59
CA HIS A 104 8.15 12.03 5.85
C HIS A 104 7.12 11.77 6.97
N GLU A 105 7.59 11.28 8.12
CA GLU A 105 6.71 10.99 9.27
C GLU A 105 6.00 12.23 9.83
N ASP A 106 6.57 13.41 9.63
CA ASP A 106 5.99 14.70 10.02
C ASP A 106 4.98 15.25 9.00
N GLY A 107 4.71 14.50 7.92
CA GLY A 107 3.80 14.87 6.85
C GLY A 107 4.42 15.78 5.78
N GLN A 108 5.71 16.11 5.86
CA GLN A 108 6.37 16.86 4.80
C GLN A 108 6.57 15.98 3.56
N ILE A 109 6.18 16.48 2.39
CA ILE A 109 6.35 15.74 1.14
C ILE A 109 7.82 15.54 0.77
N TRP A 110 8.11 14.42 0.12
CA TRP A 110 9.40 14.19 -0.50
C TRP A 110 9.61 15.10 -1.70
N THR A 111 10.76 15.77 -1.71
CA THR A 111 11.29 16.58 -2.80
C THR A 111 12.27 15.78 -3.65
N ALA A 112 12.78 16.39 -4.72
CA ALA A 112 13.83 15.77 -5.54
C ALA A 112 15.07 15.36 -4.72
N THR A 113 15.43 16.14 -3.71
CA THR A 113 16.54 15.83 -2.80
C THR A 113 16.23 14.58 -2.00
N ASP A 114 15.02 14.43 -1.46
CA ASP A 114 14.62 13.25 -0.68
C ASP A 114 14.66 11.97 -1.53
N PHE A 115 14.17 12.04 -2.78
CA PHE A 115 14.29 10.92 -3.71
C PHE A 115 15.75 10.56 -3.99
N PHE A 116 16.63 11.55 -4.16
CA PHE A 116 18.06 11.31 -4.35
C PHE A 116 18.71 10.72 -3.09
N SER A 117 18.46 11.31 -1.91
CA SER A 117 18.93 10.83 -0.62
C SER A 117 18.49 9.39 -0.35
N HIS A 118 17.25 9.03 -0.69
CA HIS A 118 16.76 7.66 -0.57
C HIS A 118 17.49 6.71 -1.53
N PHE A 119 17.74 7.15 -2.76
CA PHE A 119 18.46 6.36 -3.76
C PHE A 119 19.92 6.08 -3.38
N ILE A 120 20.60 7.06 -2.76
CA ILE A 120 21.98 6.88 -2.26
C ILE A 120 22.04 6.20 -0.89
N GLY A 121 20.88 6.00 -0.24
CA GLY A 121 20.75 5.28 1.02
C GLY A 121 20.93 6.14 2.26
N GLU A 122 20.88 7.47 2.13
CA GLU A 122 20.93 8.43 3.24
C GLU A 122 19.55 8.74 3.83
N LEU A 123 18.47 8.42 3.11
CA LEU A 123 17.11 8.49 3.61
C LEU A 123 16.50 7.08 3.64
N GLU A 124 15.81 6.73 4.72
CA GLU A 124 15.08 5.47 4.82
C GLU A 124 13.74 5.54 4.07
N ALA A 125 13.20 4.38 3.72
CA ALA A 125 11.87 4.34 3.12
C ALA A 125 10.83 4.77 4.17
N PRO A 126 9.68 5.34 3.76
CA PRO A 126 8.55 5.55 4.67
C PRO A 126 8.15 4.23 5.33
N GLY A 127 7.65 4.25 6.57
CA GLY A 127 7.38 3.02 7.34
C GLY A 127 6.49 2.00 6.60
N TRP A 128 5.47 2.46 5.86
CA TRP A 128 4.61 1.59 5.04
C TRP A 128 5.34 0.95 3.83
N ALA A 129 6.43 1.57 3.37
CA ALA A 129 7.26 1.08 2.26
C ALA A 129 8.46 0.25 2.71
N GLN A 130 8.77 0.19 4.01
CA GLN A 130 9.86 -0.62 4.54
C GLN A 130 9.51 -2.10 4.55
N GLU A 131 10.46 -2.97 4.20
CA GLU A 131 10.27 -4.42 4.33
C GLU A 131 9.98 -4.76 5.79
N ARG A 132 8.76 -5.23 6.05
CA ARG A 132 8.36 -5.59 7.39
C ARG A 132 9.04 -6.93 7.71
N PRO A 133 9.75 -7.05 8.84
CA PRO A 133 10.28 -8.35 9.23
C PRO A 133 9.13 -9.35 9.41
N LEU A 134 9.43 -10.64 9.25
CA LEU A 134 8.49 -11.67 9.65
C LEU A 134 8.18 -11.49 11.15
N PRO A 135 6.90 -11.46 11.54
CA PRO A 135 6.54 -11.42 12.94
C PRO A 135 7.08 -12.68 13.63
N SER A 136 7.44 -12.56 14.89
CA SER A 136 7.77 -13.69 15.72
C SER A 136 6.56 -14.62 15.91
N LEU A 137 6.82 -15.87 16.28
CA LEU A 137 5.75 -16.79 16.65
C LEU A 137 4.89 -16.24 17.80
N ALA A 138 5.51 -15.53 18.75
CA ALA A 138 4.80 -14.92 19.88
C ALA A 138 3.82 -13.83 19.41
N GLU A 139 4.26 -12.93 18.52
CA GLU A 139 3.40 -11.90 17.92
C GLU A 139 2.27 -12.53 17.11
N ALA A 140 2.54 -13.62 16.38
CA ALA A 140 1.53 -14.32 15.61
C ALA A 140 0.44 -14.95 16.49
N VAL A 141 0.83 -15.52 17.63
CA VAL A 141 -0.08 -16.05 18.66
C VAL A 141 -0.91 -14.93 19.27
N GLU A 142 -0.26 -13.83 19.69
CA GLU A 142 -0.92 -12.69 20.33
C GLU A 142 -1.95 -12.04 19.40
N LEU A 143 -1.57 -11.75 18.15
CA LEU A 143 -2.47 -11.13 17.18
C LEU A 143 -3.62 -12.06 16.76
N SER A 144 -3.37 -13.37 16.68
CA SER A 144 -4.45 -14.34 16.43
C SER A 144 -5.50 -14.29 17.55
N ALA A 145 -5.05 -14.22 18.80
CA ALA A 145 -5.92 -14.13 19.97
C ALA A 145 -6.65 -12.79 20.05
N ASP A 146 -5.96 -11.66 19.80
CA ASP A 146 -6.55 -10.32 19.79
C ASP A 146 -7.66 -10.20 18.73
N VAL A 147 -7.41 -10.69 17.51
CA VAL A 147 -8.41 -10.68 16.43
C VAL A 147 -9.63 -11.53 16.80
N ALA A 148 -9.44 -12.73 17.34
CA ALA A 148 -10.54 -13.59 17.78
C ALA A 148 -11.35 -12.96 18.93
N GLU A 149 -10.70 -12.27 19.86
CA GLU A 149 -11.37 -11.60 20.97
C GLU A 149 -12.16 -10.38 20.50
N ARG A 150 -11.58 -9.53 19.64
CA ARG A 150 -12.27 -8.39 19.04
C ARG A 150 -13.52 -8.81 18.29
N PHE A 151 -13.45 -9.91 17.53
CA PHE A 151 -14.63 -10.45 16.86
C PHE A 151 -15.78 -10.79 17.82
N LYS A 152 -15.47 -11.45 18.96
CA LYS A 152 -16.46 -11.78 19.99
C LYS A 152 -17.04 -10.52 20.65
N VAL A 153 -16.19 -9.53 20.93
CA VAL A 153 -16.61 -8.25 21.50
C VAL A 153 -17.57 -7.54 20.55
N ILE A 154 -17.22 -7.41 19.27
CA ILE A 154 -18.09 -6.77 18.26
C ILE A 154 -19.40 -7.55 18.07
N ALA A 155 -19.36 -8.88 18.03
CA ALA A 155 -20.58 -9.70 17.95
C ALA A 155 -21.52 -9.45 19.14
N LYS A 156 -20.97 -9.37 20.35
CA LYS A 156 -21.71 -9.05 21.57
C LYS A 156 -22.30 -7.64 21.53
N GLU A 157 -21.53 -6.65 21.10
CA GLU A 157 -22.00 -5.26 20.94
C GLU A 157 -23.13 -5.15 19.92
N ARG A 158 -23.05 -5.92 18.84
CA ARG A 158 -24.08 -6.02 17.80
C ARG A 158 -25.25 -6.93 18.16
N GLN A 159 -25.22 -7.58 19.32
CA GLN A 159 -26.26 -8.50 19.80
C GLN A 159 -26.59 -9.64 18.83
N VAL A 160 -25.59 -10.13 18.11
CA VAL A 160 -25.70 -11.29 17.21
C VAL A 160 -24.94 -12.48 17.78
N ASP A 161 -25.39 -13.69 17.46
CA ASP A 161 -24.62 -14.88 17.78
C ASP A 161 -23.39 -15.03 16.88
N LEU A 162 -22.43 -15.87 17.29
CA LEU A 162 -21.17 -16.03 16.55
C LEU A 162 -21.38 -16.58 15.11
N PRO A 163 -22.30 -17.53 14.85
CA PRO A 163 -22.62 -17.95 13.48
C PRO A 163 -23.11 -16.81 12.59
N GLN A 164 -24.05 -16.00 13.06
CA GLN A 164 -24.55 -14.86 12.29
C GLN A 164 -23.48 -13.77 12.14
N ALA A 165 -22.72 -13.49 13.20
CA ALA A 165 -21.60 -12.56 13.16
C ALA A 165 -20.57 -12.93 12.07
N TRP A 166 -20.29 -14.22 11.93
CA TRP A 166 -19.41 -14.72 10.87
C TRP A 166 -20.00 -14.48 9.49
N THR A 167 -21.29 -14.80 9.28
CA THR A 167 -21.97 -14.56 8.00
C THR A 167 -21.93 -13.08 7.62
N ASP A 168 -22.17 -12.19 8.57
CA ASP A 168 -22.14 -10.74 8.34
C ASP A 168 -20.71 -10.25 8.03
N LEU A 169 -19.70 -10.71 8.77
CA LEU A 169 -18.30 -10.36 8.53
C LEU A 169 -17.82 -10.88 7.16
N ALA A 170 -18.15 -12.12 6.82
CA ALA A 170 -17.79 -12.72 5.54
C ALA A 170 -18.42 -11.96 4.36
N ALA A 171 -19.64 -11.44 4.53
CA ALA A 171 -20.25 -10.57 3.54
C ALA A 171 -19.44 -9.29 3.34
N VAL A 172 -19.00 -8.61 4.41
CA VAL A 172 -18.16 -7.40 4.32
C VAL A 172 -16.83 -7.68 3.61
N VAL A 173 -16.20 -8.83 3.89
CA VAL A 173 -14.90 -9.19 3.30
C VAL A 173 -15.00 -9.47 1.79
N ILE A 174 -16.11 -10.06 1.35
CA ILE A 174 -16.33 -10.48 -0.04
C ILE A 174 -16.97 -9.36 -0.87
N ASP A 175 -17.77 -8.48 -0.27
CA ASP A 175 -18.58 -7.47 -0.96
C ASP A 175 -17.77 -6.23 -1.33
N SER A 176 -16.93 -6.36 -2.36
CA SER A 176 -16.28 -5.22 -3.00
C SER A 176 -15.67 -5.60 -4.37
N ARG A 177 -15.37 -4.58 -5.19
CA ARG A 177 -14.58 -4.76 -6.42
C ARG A 177 -13.14 -5.24 -6.15
N GLN A 178 -12.69 -5.19 -4.89
CA GLN A 178 -11.38 -5.66 -4.42
C GLN A 178 -11.55 -6.28 -3.03
N PRO A 179 -11.80 -7.60 -2.93
CA PRO A 179 -12.04 -8.24 -1.64
C PRO A 179 -10.83 -8.08 -0.71
N LEU A 180 -11.09 -7.83 0.57
CA LEU A 180 -10.04 -7.64 1.58
C LEU A 180 -9.22 -8.93 1.77
N LEU A 181 -9.86 -10.09 1.66
CA LEU A 181 -9.23 -11.39 1.79
C LEU A 181 -9.66 -12.29 0.64
N SER A 182 -8.74 -13.13 0.16
CA SER A 182 -9.07 -14.24 -0.72
C SER A 182 -9.94 -15.27 0.02
N ARG A 183 -10.63 -16.14 -0.74
CA ARG A 183 -11.43 -17.22 -0.13
C ARG A 183 -10.60 -18.15 0.77
N ALA A 184 -9.35 -18.43 0.38
CA ALA A 184 -8.46 -19.26 1.19
C ALA A 184 -8.09 -18.58 2.50
N GLU A 185 -7.75 -17.28 2.46
CA GLU A 185 -7.46 -16.49 3.66
C GLU A 185 -8.70 -16.34 4.56
N LEU A 186 -9.89 -16.22 3.98
CA LEU A 186 -11.14 -16.13 4.72
C LEU A 186 -11.44 -17.41 5.51
N GLU A 187 -11.23 -18.59 4.92
CA GLU A 187 -11.37 -19.86 5.65
C GLU A 187 -10.35 -19.99 6.79
N VAL A 188 -9.10 -19.54 6.57
CA VAL A 188 -8.10 -19.51 7.65
C VAL A 188 -8.54 -18.54 8.76
N LEU A 189 -9.03 -17.35 8.41
CA LEU A 189 -9.56 -16.40 9.38
C LEU A 189 -10.69 -17.02 10.20
N ARG A 190 -11.64 -17.72 9.57
CA ARG A 190 -12.72 -18.43 10.28
C ARG A 190 -12.19 -19.35 11.37
N ASN A 191 -11.14 -20.12 11.07
CA ASN A 191 -10.52 -21.04 12.02
C ASN A 191 -9.77 -20.31 13.13
N VAL A 192 -9.19 -19.14 12.86
CA VAL A 192 -8.59 -18.29 13.89
C VAL A 192 -9.66 -17.72 14.82
N LEU A 193 -10.77 -17.21 14.27
CA LEU A 193 -11.88 -16.67 15.05
C LEU A 193 -12.56 -17.71 15.95
N SER A 194 -12.60 -18.98 15.53
CA SER A 194 -13.09 -20.09 16.35
C SER A 194 -12.06 -20.62 17.36
N GLY A 195 -10.81 -20.17 17.29
CA GLY A 195 -9.71 -20.64 18.14
C GLY A 195 -9.14 -22.01 17.74
N TRP A 196 -9.48 -22.52 16.56
CA TRP A 196 -8.96 -23.79 16.04
C TRP A 196 -7.65 -23.65 15.28
N HIS A 197 -7.27 -22.41 14.95
CA HIS A 197 -6.03 -22.10 14.26
C HIS A 197 -5.35 -20.89 14.91
N VAL A 198 -4.03 -20.85 14.79
CA VAL A 198 -3.20 -19.69 15.11
C VAL A 198 -2.36 -19.42 13.88
N TRP A 199 -2.31 -18.17 13.43
CA TRP A 199 -1.48 -17.82 12.28
C TRP A 199 -0.02 -18.16 12.53
N THR A 200 0.64 -18.68 11.50
CA THR A 200 2.10 -18.71 11.49
C THR A 200 2.65 -17.30 11.20
N PRO A 201 3.91 -17.02 11.53
CA PRO A 201 4.60 -15.81 11.09
C PRO A 201 4.37 -15.41 9.63
N GLU A 202 4.47 -16.39 8.72
CA GLU A 202 4.35 -16.19 7.29
C GLU A 202 2.91 -15.89 6.88
N GLN A 203 1.94 -16.62 7.47
CA GLN A 203 0.52 -16.36 7.24
C GLN A 203 0.14 -14.96 7.71
N LEU A 204 0.56 -14.58 8.93
CA LEU A 204 0.28 -13.26 9.47
C LEU A 204 0.95 -12.16 8.63
N HIS A 205 2.20 -12.36 8.22
CA HIS A 205 2.91 -11.41 7.38
C HIS A 205 2.19 -11.16 6.04
N ALA A 206 1.68 -12.22 5.41
CA ALA A 206 0.92 -12.11 4.16
C ALA A 206 -0.43 -11.38 4.32
N LEU A 207 -0.97 -11.28 5.54
CA LEU A 207 -2.26 -10.64 5.81
C LEU A 207 -2.18 -9.12 5.97
N TYR A 208 -1.00 -8.52 5.98
CA TYR A 208 -0.85 -7.07 5.91
C TYR A 208 -1.13 -6.55 4.50
N ASP A 209 -1.73 -5.37 4.40
CA ASP A 209 -1.86 -4.65 3.14
C ASP A 209 -0.63 -3.78 2.84
N THR A 210 -0.70 -3.02 1.76
CA THR A 210 0.36 -2.11 1.31
C THR A 210 0.54 -0.87 2.19
N ASP A 211 -0.46 -0.54 3.03
CA ASP A 211 -0.36 0.52 4.04
C ASP A 211 0.23 -0.01 5.35
N GLY A 212 0.42 -1.33 5.47
CA GLY A 212 0.93 -1.99 6.66
C GLY A 212 -0.15 -2.30 7.69
N GLU A 213 -1.42 -2.21 7.31
CA GLU A 213 -2.57 -2.51 8.15
C GLU A 213 -2.95 -3.99 8.03
N LEU A 214 -3.39 -4.59 9.14
CA LEU A 214 -3.75 -6.01 9.16
C LEU A 214 -5.16 -6.18 8.58
N ARG A 215 -5.28 -6.78 7.39
CA ARG A 215 -6.55 -6.91 6.65
C ARG A 215 -7.71 -7.51 7.48
N PRO A 216 -7.49 -8.55 8.32
CA PRO A 216 -8.51 -9.01 9.27
C PRO A 216 -9.03 -7.94 10.25
N LEU A 217 -8.18 -7.06 10.77
CA LEU A 217 -8.60 -5.98 11.68
C LEU A 217 -9.39 -4.91 10.92
N LEU A 218 -8.97 -4.56 9.70
CA LEU A 218 -9.74 -3.66 8.82
C LEU A 218 -11.13 -4.22 8.55
N ALA A 219 -11.25 -5.52 8.26
CA ALA A 219 -12.54 -6.18 8.05
C ALA A 219 -13.44 -6.10 9.29
N LEU A 220 -12.89 -6.36 10.48
CA LEU A 220 -13.62 -6.22 11.74
C LEU A 220 -14.06 -4.77 12.00
N GLN A 221 -13.24 -3.78 11.66
CA GLN A 221 -13.58 -2.37 11.80
C GLN A 221 -14.67 -1.91 10.81
N GLN A 222 -14.60 -2.34 9.55
CA GLN A 222 -15.64 -2.08 8.56
C GLN A 222 -16.97 -2.71 8.97
N TRP A 223 -16.91 -3.94 9.48
CA TRP A 223 -18.07 -4.62 10.02
C TRP A 223 -18.63 -3.92 11.26
N SER A 224 -17.80 -3.48 12.22
CA SER A 224 -18.28 -2.82 13.44
C SER A 224 -18.96 -1.47 13.16
N THR A 225 -18.45 -0.70 12.20
CA THR A 225 -18.98 0.62 11.83
C THR A 225 -20.21 0.57 10.91
N GLY A 226 -20.63 -0.63 10.50
CA GLY A 226 -21.79 -0.80 9.63
C GLY A 226 -21.57 -0.28 8.21
N GLN A 227 -20.32 -0.09 7.78
CA GLN A 227 -19.96 0.12 6.38
C GLN A 227 -20.08 -1.19 5.60
N VAL A 228 -21.30 -1.72 5.51
CA VAL A 228 -21.65 -2.75 4.55
C VAL A 228 -22.03 -1.99 3.28
N ALA A 229 -21.25 -2.13 2.21
CA ALA A 229 -21.73 -1.72 0.90
C ALA A 229 -23.09 -2.41 0.71
N LYS A 230 -24.16 -1.65 0.49
CA LYS A 230 -25.48 -2.26 0.31
C LYS A 230 -25.40 -3.17 -0.92
N PRO A 231 -25.72 -4.47 -0.83
CA PRO A 231 -25.86 -5.29 -2.02
C PRO A 231 -26.97 -4.66 -2.88
N GLN A 232 -26.61 -4.23 -4.09
CA GLN A 232 -27.60 -3.86 -5.11
C GLN A 232 -28.33 -5.13 -5.53
N SER A 233 -29.39 -5.46 -4.81
CA SER A 233 -30.29 -6.56 -5.15
C SER A 233 -31.67 -6.22 -4.62
N GLN A 234 -32.28 -5.20 -5.21
CA GLN A 234 -33.73 -5.07 -5.43
C GLN A 234 -34.03 -3.78 -6.21
N LEU A 235 -33.74 -3.80 -7.50
CA LEU A 235 -34.55 -3.10 -8.51
C LEU A 235 -35.03 -4.16 -9.48
N ALA A 236 -35.91 -5.03 -8.98
CA ALA A 236 -36.82 -5.79 -9.79
C ALA A 236 -38.14 -5.01 -9.85
N LEU A 237 -38.50 -4.62 -11.07
CA LEU A 237 -39.86 -4.41 -11.56
C LEU A 237 -40.71 -3.34 -10.87
N ASN A 238 -40.82 -2.18 -11.53
CA ASN A 238 -42.09 -1.66 -12.04
C ASN A 238 -41.83 -0.82 -13.29
#